data_AF-A0A2R5EN76-F1
#
_entry.id   AF-A0A2R5EN76-F1
#
_cell.length_a   1.000
_cell.length_b   1.000
_cell.length_c   1.000
_cell.angle_alpha   90.00
_cell.angle_beta   90.00
_cell.angle_gamma   90.00
#
_symmetry.space_group_name_H-M   'P 1'
#
loop_
_entity.id
_entity.type
_entity.pdbx_description
1 polymer ?
#
loop_
_entity_poly.entity_id
_entity_poly.type
_entity_poly.pdbx_seq_one_letter_code
_entity_poly.pdbx_strand_id
1 'polypeptide(L)'
;MPASTRQLALQFAAVLLVLSLAWPYYGMKAELLPWGPVSLAIGLIALLLATLSHQPWWWRLIHLGFAPLAWAAAQWQIDPGWFLLAFILMLLVYRGALTGQVPLYLSNRQTAAALAQLANERQARRILDLGAGIGSLQAPLAQALPNATVAGLENAPLTWLLGRLRLRQLGNAPLHYGDLWQTDLGGQDLVYAFLSPEPMDVLGQKAAAEMGPGSLFVSNSFPIPWAEEERLITVGDRRQTRLYCYSPAHLQEQLARLSPTVADDGTSVDNPT
;
A
#
# COMPACT_ATOMS: atom_id res chain seq x y z
N MET A 1 0.25 -22.92 -1.91
CA MET A 1 0.95 -22.21 -3.01
C MET A 1 0.55 -20.74 -2.97
N PRO A 2 1.47 -19.80 -3.17
CA PRO A 2 1.15 -18.38 -3.32
C PRO A 2 0.08 -18.18 -4.39
N ALA A 3 -0.80 -17.19 -4.20
CA ALA A 3 -1.88 -16.91 -5.17
C ALA A 3 -1.34 -16.69 -6.59
N SER A 4 -0.16 -16.06 -6.73
CA SER A 4 0.53 -15.83 -7.99
C SER A 4 0.98 -17.13 -8.68
N THR A 5 1.55 -18.08 -7.94
CA THR A 5 1.98 -19.38 -8.47
C THR A 5 0.81 -20.17 -9.05
N ARG A 6 -0.37 -20.08 -8.41
CA ARG A 6 -1.58 -20.76 -8.89
C ARG A 6 -2.04 -20.22 -10.25
N GLN A 7 -2.03 -18.90 -10.44
CA GLN A 7 -2.44 -18.31 -11.72
C GLN A 7 -1.46 -18.69 -12.84
N LEU A 8 -0.16 -18.65 -12.56
CA LEU A 8 0.86 -19.08 -13.51
C LEU A 8 0.66 -20.55 -13.92
N ALA A 9 0.41 -21.44 -12.96
CA ALA A 9 0.17 -22.85 -13.22
C ALA A 9 -1.07 -23.09 -14.11
N LEU A 10 -2.18 -22.37 -13.85
CA LEU A 10 -3.40 -22.49 -14.66
C LEU A 10 -3.18 -21.99 -16.09
N GLN A 11 -2.51 -20.84 -16.25
CA GLN A 11 -2.19 -20.31 -17.57
C GLN A 11 -1.26 -21.25 -18.34
N PHE A 12 -0.23 -21.78 -17.68
CA PHE A 12 0.72 -22.69 -18.28
C PHE A 12 0.08 -24.04 -18.66
N ALA A 13 -0.79 -24.57 -17.80
CA ALA A 13 -1.55 -25.79 -18.09
C ALA A 13 -2.43 -25.61 -19.34
N ALA A 14 -3.08 -24.46 -19.50
CA ALA A 14 -3.88 -24.16 -20.69
C ALA A 14 -3.02 -24.11 -21.97
N VAL A 15 -1.85 -23.45 -21.91
CA VAL A 15 -0.90 -23.40 -23.02
C VAL A 15 -0.44 -24.80 -23.41
N LEU A 16 -0.02 -25.62 -22.44
CA LEU A 16 0.41 -26.99 -22.70
C LEU A 16 -0.71 -27.85 -23.29
N LEU A 17 -1.91 -27.78 -22.73
CA LEU A 17 -3.05 -28.56 -23.20
C LEU A 17 -3.36 -28.24 -24.67
N VAL A 18 -3.47 -26.96 -25.01
CA VAL A 18 -3.80 -26.56 -26.39
C VAL A 18 -2.65 -26.89 -27.35
N LEU A 19 -1.41 -26.59 -26.98
CA LEU A 19 -0.27 -26.84 -27.86
C LEU A 19 0.03 -28.33 -28.06
N SER A 20 -0.19 -29.16 -27.04
CA SER A 20 -0.02 -30.62 -27.17
C SER A 20 -0.97 -31.27 -28.20
N LEU A 21 -2.10 -30.62 -28.49
CA LEU A 21 -3.03 -31.05 -29.53
C LEU A 21 -2.77 -30.33 -30.86
N ALA A 22 -2.61 -29.00 -30.82
CA ALA A 22 -2.48 -28.19 -32.02
C ALA A 22 -1.14 -28.44 -32.75
N TRP A 23 -0.02 -28.52 -32.01
CA TRP A 23 1.31 -28.69 -32.61
C TRP A 23 1.43 -29.96 -33.47
N PRO A 24 1.10 -31.17 -32.98
CA PRO A 24 1.18 -32.37 -33.82
C PRO A 24 0.16 -32.35 -34.95
N TYR A 25 -1.06 -31.83 -34.72
CA TYR A 25 -2.10 -31.77 -35.75
C TYR A 25 -1.67 -30.94 -36.97
N TYR A 26 -1.21 -29.71 -36.75
CA TYR A 26 -0.74 -28.85 -37.85
C TYR A 26 0.61 -29.30 -38.40
N GLY A 27 1.49 -29.84 -37.55
CA GLY A 27 2.76 -30.42 -37.97
C GLY A 27 2.60 -31.59 -38.94
N MET A 28 1.65 -32.50 -38.67
CA MET A 28 1.33 -33.61 -39.58
C MET A 28 0.78 -33.14 -40.93
N LYS A 29 0.14 -31.97 -40.97
CA LYS A 29 -0.37 -31.34 -42.20
C LYS A 29 0.67 -30.47 -42.92
N ALA A 30 1.88 -30.32 -42.36
CA ALA A 30 2.88 -29.36 -42.81
C ALA A 30 2.33 -27.92 -42.93
N GLU A 31 1.37 -27.57 -42.07
CA GLU A 31 0.76 -26.25 -42.00
C GLU A 31 1.37 -25.43 -40.86
N LEU A 32 1.46 -24.12 -41.04
CA LEU A 32 1.81 -23.21 -39.94
C LEU A 32 0.69 -23.14 -38.93
N LEU A 33 1.03 -23.05 -37.64
CA LEU A 33 0.06 -22.86 -36.58
C LEU A 33 -0.71 -21.55 -36.77
N PRO A 34 -2.05 -21.58 -36.87
CA PRO A 34 -2.86 -20.37 -36.95
C PRO A 34 -2.91 -19.73 -35.56
N TRP A 35 -1.91 -18.92 -35.24
CA TRP A 35 -1.73 -18.36 -33.90
C TRP A 35 -2.91 -17.53 -33.38
N GLY A 36 -3.71 -16.89 -34.26
CA GLY A 36 -4.95 -16.22 -33.87
C GLY A 36 -5.93 -17.18 -33.18
N PRO A 37 -6.49 -18.17 -33.89
CA PRO A 37 -7.34 -19.20 -33.30
C PRO A 37 -6.69 -19.98 -32.14
N VAL A 38 -5.39 -20.30 -32.24
CA VAL A 38 -4.67 -21.03 -31.18
C VAL A 38 -4.61 -20.20 -29.89
N SER A 39 -4.32 -18.90 -29.97
CA SER A 39 -4.28 -18.02 -28.80
C SER A 39 -5.65 -17.85 -28.15
N LEU A 40 -6.73 -17.78 -28.94
CA LEU A 40 -8.11 -17.77 -28.45
C LEU A 40 -8.46 -19.08 -27.73
N ALA A 41 -8.06 -20.23 -28.29
CA ALA A 41 -8.26 -21.53 -27.66
C ALA A 41 -7.51 -21.60 -26.31
N ILE A 42 -6.26 -21.12 -26.24
CA ILE A 42 -5.51 -21.03 -24.98
C ILE A 42 -6.27 -20.18 -23.96
N GLY A 43 -6.78 -19.01 -24.36
CA GLY A 43 -7.55 -18.13 -23.48
C GLY A 43 -8.84 -18.78 -22.96
N LEU A 44 -9.58 -19.48 -23.81
CA LEU A 44 -10.81 -20.20 -23.43
C LEU A 44 -10.54 -21.36 -22.47
N ILE A 45 -9.48 -22.14 -22.72
CA ILE A 45 -9.08 -23.22 -21.80
C ILE A 45 -8.58 -22.64 -20.47
N ALA A 46 -7.80 -21.55 -20.49
CA ALA A 46 -7.35 -20.88 -19.27
C ALA A 46 -8.54 -20.35 -18.45
N LEU A 47 -9.53 -19.74 -19.11
CA LEU A 47 -10.80 -19.32 -18.49
C LEU A 47 -11.55 -20.49 -17.86
N LEU A 48 -11.63 -21.62 -18.56
CA LEU A 48 -12.28 -22.83 -18.04
C LEU A 48 -11.55 -23.33 -16.78
N LEU A 49 -10.23 -23.50 -16.84
CA LEU A 49 -9.42 -23.93 -15.68
C LEU A 49 -9.52 -22.94 -14.51
N ALA A 50 -9.55 -21.63 -14.78
CA ALA A 50 -9.74 -20.60 -13.76
C ALA A 50 -11.14 -20.65 -13.14
N THR A 51 -12.17 -20.96 -13.93
CA THR A 51 -13.55 -21.09 -13.45
C THR A 51 -13.71 -22.35 -12.59
N LEU A 52 -13.17 -23.49 -13.05
CA LEU A 52 -13.19 -24.76 -12.32
C LEU A 52 -12.39 -24.71 -11.01
N SER A 53 -11.32 -23.91 -10.97
CA SER A 53 -10.54 -23.69 -9.75
C SER A 53 -11.07 -22.56 -8.86
N HIS A 54 -12.28 -22.05 -9.16
CA HIS A 54 -12.96 -20.99 -8.41
C HIS A 54 -12.16 -19.70 -8.25
N GLN A 55 -11.39 -19.31 -9.27
CA GLN A 55 -10.67 -18.02 -9.23
C GLN A 55 -11.66 -16.85 -9.20
N PRO A 56 -11.28 -15.70 -8.60
CA PRO A 56 -12.06 -14.47 -8.67
C PRO A 56 -12.38 -14.06 -10.12
N TRP A 57 -13.52 -13.40 -10.33
CA TRP A 57 -14.01 -13.07 -11.68
C TRP A 57 -13.02 -12.22 -12.50
N TRP A 58 -12.27 -11.33 -11.86
CA TRP A 58 -11.25 -10.53 -12.56
C TRP A 58 -10.08 -11.38 -13.07
N TRP A 59 -9.66 -12.40 -12.32
CA TRP A 59 -8.64 -13.35 -12.76
C TRP A 59 -9.09 -14.16 -13.96
N ARG A 60 -10.38 -14.50 -14.03
CA ARG A 60 -10.98 -15.19 -15.19
C ARG A 60 -10.87 -14.34 -16.46
N LEU A 61 -11.12 -13.03 -16.36
CA LEU A 61 -10.95 -12.10 -17.48
C LEU A 61 -9.50 -11.98 -17.92
N ILE A 62 -8.56 -11.94 -16.97
CA ILE A 62 -7.12 -11.96 -17.27
C ILE A 62 -6.75 -13.23 -18.03
N HIS A 63 -7.17 -14.41 -17.56
CA HIS A 63 -6.90 -15.68 -18.23
C HIS A 63 -7.47 -15.76 -19.65
N LEU A 64 -8.71 -15.28 -19.84
CA LEU A 64 -9.33 -15.21 -21.15
C LEU A 64 -8.54 -14.32 -22.12
N GLY A 65 -8.11 -13.14 -21.66
CA GLY A 65 -7.48 -12.12 -22.49
C GLY A 65 -5.97 -12.31 -22.69
N PHE A 66 -5.26 -13.00 -21.79
CA PHE A 66 -3.80 -12.98 -21.75
C PHE A 66 -3.14 -13.44 -23.04
N ALA A 67 -3.44 -14.65 -23.52
CA ALA A 67 -2.81 -15.20 -24.73
C ALA A 67 -3.22 -14.45 -26.02
N PRO A 68 -4.51 -14.10 -26.25
CA PRO A 68 -4.91 -13.30 -27.40
C PRO A 68 -4.26 -11.91 -27.42
N LEU A 69 -4.20 -11.23 -26.26
CA LEU A 69 -3.57 -9.90 -26.16
C LEU A 69 -2.06 -9.98 -26.35
N ALA A 70 -1.39 -11.00 -25.81
CA ALA A 70 0.04 -11.20 -26.01
C ALA A 70 0.36 -11.46 -27.50
N TRP A 71 -0.45 -12.28 -28.18
CA TRP A 71 -0.31 -12.51 -29.61
C TRP A 71 -0.55 -11.23 -30.42
N ALA A 72 -1.63 -10.48 -30.14
CA ALA A 72 -1.95 -9.23 -30.82
C ALA A 72 -0.85 -8.17 -30.62
N ALA A 73 -0.34 -8.03 -29.39
CA ALA A 73 0.77 -7.12 -29.08
C ALA A 73 2.04 -7.48 -29.85
N ALA A 74 2.33 -8.78 -30.02
CA ALA A 74 3.46 -9.24 -30.84
C ALA A 74 3.31 -8.90 -32.33
N GLN A 75 2.09 -8.79 -32.85
CA GLN A 75 1.85 -8.37 -34.24
C GLN A 75 2.05 -6.87 -34.45
N TRP A 76 1.85 -6.06 -33.42
CA TRP A 76 1.91 -4.60 -33.52
C TRP A 76 3.32 -4.02 -33.56
N GLN A 77 4.36 -4.86 -33.53
CA GLN A 77 5.78 -4.45 -33.58
C GLN A 77 6.08 -3.27 -32.64
N ILE A 78 5.45 -3.26 -31.46
CA ILE A 78 5.65 -2.20 -30.47
C ILE A 78 7.12 -2.22 -30.07
N ASP A 79 7.78 -1.07 -30.20
CA ASP A 79 9.17 -0.93 -29.79
C ASP A 79 9.33 -1.37 -28.32
N PRO A 80 10.26 -2.30 -28.01
CA PRO A 80 10.53 -2.77 -26.66
C PRO A 80 10.74 -1.64 -25.63
N GLY A 81 11.23 -0.49 -26.07
CA GLY A 81 11.42 0.70 -25.24
C GLY A 81 10.13 1.21 -24.59
N TRP A 82 8.95 1.01 -25.20
CA TRP A 82 7.67 1.39 -24.59
C TRP A 82 7.29 0.50 -23.40
N PHE A 83 7.56 -0.81 -23.49
CA PHE A 83 7.34 -1.71 -22.35
C PHE A 83 8.32 -1.39 -21.22
N LEU A 84 9.58 -1.08 -21.54
CA LEU A 84 10.56 -0.63 -20.57
C LEU A 84 10.15 0.70 -19.91
N LEU A 85 9.68 1.68 -20.70
CA LEU A 85 9.18 2.95 -20.18
C LEU A 85 7.98 2.72 -19.26
N ALA A 86 7.00 1.93 -19.66
CA ALA A 86 5.84 1.60 -18.84
C ALA A 86 6.26 0.91 -17.53
N PHE A 87 7.23 0.00 -17.59
CA PHE A 87 7.81 -0.65 -16.41
C PHE A 87 8.50 0.37 -15.49
N ILE A 88 9.35 1.26 -16.03
CA ILE A 88 10.01 2.32 -15.25
C ILE A 88 8.97 3.25 -14.62
N LEU A 89 7.95 3.68 -15.35
CA LEU A 89 6.87 4.53 -14.81
C LEU A 89 6.13 3.81 -13.68
N MET A 90 5.84 2.52 -13.84
CA MET A 90 5.24 1.70 -12.78
C MET A 90 6.15 1.61 -11.56
N LEU A 91 7.47 1.42 -11.74
CA LEU A 91 8.44 1.46 -10.65
C LEU A 91 8.50 2.82 -9.95
N LEU A 92 8.39 3.93 -10.68
CA LEU A 92 8.43 5.28 -10.09
C LEU A 92 7.18 5.63 -9.28
N VAL A 93 6.04 4.97 -9.56
CA VAL A 93 4.79 5.12 -8.81
C VAL A 93 4.71 4.13 -7.65
N TYR A 94 5.08 2.88 -7.88
CA TYR A 94 4.93 1.77 -6.93
C TYR A 94 6.26 1.35 -6.30
N ARG A 95 7.26 2.24 -6.28
CA ARG A 95 8.57 1.98 -5.66
C ARG A 95 8.41 1.48 -4.22
N GLY A 96 7.46 2.06 -3.49
CA GLY A 96 7.12 1.64 -2.13
C GLY A 96 6.90 0.13 -2.06
N ALA A 97 6.11 -0.44 -2.99
CA ALA A 97 5.78 -1.87 -3.03
C ALA A 97 7.00 -2.80 -3.12
N LEU A 98 8.15 -2.31 -3.61
CA LEU A 98 9.40 -3.07 -3.67
C LEU A 98 10.23 -2.95 -2.40
N THR A 99 10.10 -1.86 -1.64
CA THR A 99 10.89 -1.58 -0.44
C THR A 99 10.14 -1.91 0.85
N GLY A 100 9.11 -2.78 0.77
CA GLY A 100 8.24 -3.10 1.92
C GLY A 100 7.32 -1.97 2.36
N GLN A 101 7.24 -0.90 1.54
CA GLN A 101 6.27 0.16 1.68
C GLN A 101 5.14 -0.08 0.68
N VAL A 102 4.08 0.67 0.76
CA VAL A 102 2.75 0.12 0.50
C VAL A 102 2.21 0.57 -0.88
N PRO A 103 1.21 -0.08 -1.52
CA PRO A 103 0.50 0.53 -2.64
C PRO A 103 0.04 1.97 -2.30
N LEU A 104 0.03 2.84 -3.31
CA LEU A 104 -0.41 4.23 -3.16
C LEU A 104 -1.87 4.29 -2.70
N TYR A 105 -2.09 4.64 -1.43
CA TYR A 105 -3.42 4.93 -0.90
C TYR A 105 -3.65 6.44 -0.86
N LEU A 106 -4.71 6.88 -1.53
CA LEU A 106 -5.08 8.29 -1.57
C LEU A 106 -6.24 8.55 -0.62
N SER A 107 -6.01 9.44 0.34
CA SER A 107 -7.05 9.98 1.21
C SER A 107 -7.94 10.94 0.44
N ASN A 108 -9.21 11.01 0.86
CA ASN A 108 -10.21 11.86 0.25
C ASN A 108 -10.42 13.17 1.03
N ARG A 109 -11.23 14.07 0.47
CA ARG A 109 -11.50 15.39 1.07
C ARG A 109 -12.26 15.29 2.39
N GLN A 110 -13.10 14.29 2.56
CA GLN A 110 -13.84 14.06 3.81
C GLN A 110 -12.88 13.67 4.93
N THR A 111 -11.89 12.83 4.65
CA THR A 111 -10.79 12.52 5.59
C THR A 111 -10.01 13.77 5.96
N ALA A 112 -9.69 14.62 4.99
CA ALA A 112 -9.02 15.89 5.24
C ALA A 112 -9.85 16.81 6.16
N ALA A 113 -11.17 16.89 5.94
CA ALA A 113 -12.05 17.68 6.78
C ALA A 113 -12.15 17.14 8.22
N ALA A 114 -12.24 15.82 8.40
CA ALA A 114 -12.23 15.19 9.71
C ALA A 114 -10.91 15.43 10.45
N LEU A 115 -9.77 15.34 9.76
CA LEU A 115 -8.47 15.68 10.32
C LEU A 115 -8.32 17.17 10.65
N ALA A 116 -8.89 18.07 9.84
CA ALA A 116 -8.88 19.50 10.13
C ALA A 116 -9.66 19.82 11.42
N GLN A 117 -10.81 19.16 11.63
CA GLN A 117 -11.57 19.28 12.88
C GLN A 117 -10.75 18.77 14.07
N LEU A 118 -10.16 17.58 13.96
CA LEU A 118 -9.32 17.00 15.00
C LEU A 118 -8.10 17.86 15.32
N ALA A 119 -7.44 18.43 14.30
CA ALA A 119 -6.31 19.33 14.47
C ALA A 119 -6.72 20.63 15.19
N ASN A 120 -7.87 21.21 14.86
CA ASN A 120 -8.39 22.40 15.54
C ASN A 120 -8.75 22.11 17.01
N GLU A 121 -9.42 20.98 17.28
CA GLU A 121 -9.75 20.53 18.65
C GLU A 121 -8.49 20.44 19.52
N ARG A 122 -7.38 19.97 18.94
CA ARG A 122 -6.10 19.80 19.64
C ARG A 122 -5.14 20.98 19.51
N GLN A 123 -5.55 22.05 18.81
CA GLN A 123 -4.69 23.19 18.50
C GLN A 123 -3.36 22.79 17.83
N ALA A 124 -3.36 21.71 17.05
CA ALA A 124 -2.17 21.19 16.37
C ALA A 124 -1.67 22.19 15.32
N ARG A 125 -0.37 22.51 15.38
CA ARG A 125 0.30 23.44 14.46
C ARG A 125 1.32 22.77 13.56
N ARG A 126 1.85 21.62 13.94
CA ARG A 126 2.80 20.82 13.16
C ARG A 126 2.19 19.46 12.88
N ILE A 127 1.81 19.26 11.62
CA ILE A 127 1.14 18.06 11.13
C ILE A 127 2.04 17.40 10.11
N LEU A 128 2.24 16.09 10.24
CA LEU A 128 3.04 15.29 9.31
C LEU A 128 2.20 14.18 8.65
N ASP A 129 2.16 14.17 7.33
CA ASP A 129 1.54 13.12 6.50
C ASP A 129 2.62 12.12 6.02
N LEU A 130 2.61 10.91 6.58
CA LEU A 130 3.54 9.83 6.22
C LEU A 130 3.00 9.05 5.01
N GLY A 131 3.73 9.11 3.90
CA GLY A 131 3.27 8.55 2.61
C GLY A 131 2.28 9.48 1.92
N ALA A 132 2.63 10.77 1.84
CA ALA A 132 1.73 11.84 1.38
C ALA A 132 1.30 11.70 -0.09
N GLY A 133 1.95 10.85 -0.87
CA GLY A 133 1.62 10.55 -2.26
C GLY A 133 1.66 11.80 -3.12
N ILE A 134 0.54 12.06 -3.79
CA ILE A 134 0.37 13.25 -4.62
C ILE A 134 -0.15 14.47 -3.84
N GLY A 135 -0.08 14.47 -2.50
CA GLY A 135 -0.59 15.54 -1.64
C GLY A 135 -2.11 15.62 -1.62
N SER A 136 -2.82 14.49 -1.78
CA SER A 136 -4.29 14.48 -1.84
C SER A 136 -4.94 14.84 -0.51
N LEU A 137 -4.30 14.48 0.61
CA LEU A 137 -4.66 14.91 1.96
C LEU A 137 -4.09 16.29 2.27
N GLN A 138 -2.78 16.48 2.07
CA GLN A 138 -2.09 17.72 2.43
C GLN A 138 -2.73 18.97 1.84
N ALA A 139 -3.11 18.96 0.55
CA ALA A 139 -3.63 20.15 -0.11
C ALA A 139 -4.91 20.70 0.55
N PRO A 140 -6.01 19.92 0.70
CA PRO A 140 -7.20 20.40 1.39
C PRO A 140 -6.97 20.65 2.88
N LEU A 141 -6.12 19.87 3.55
CA LEU A 141 -5.84 20.06 4.98
C LEU A 141 -5.09 21.38 5.24
N ALA A 142 -4.08 21.69 4.43
CA ALA A 142 -3.32 22.94 4.51
C ALA A 142 -4.18 24.16 4.19
N GLN A 143 -5.13 24.04 3.26
CA GLN A 143 -6.11 25.09 2.97
C GLN A 143 -7.06 25.33 4.15
N ALA A 144 -7.47 24.27 4.85
CA ALA A 144 -8.34 24.36 6.02
C ALA A 144 -7.62 24.87 7.28
N LEU A 145 -6.29 24.72 7.35
CA LEU A 145 -5.47 25.07 8.51
C LEU A 145 -4.35 26.05 8.10
N PRO A 146 -4.67 27.31 7.73
CA PRO A 146 -3.68 28.28 7.26
C PRO A 146 -2.61 28.63 8.31
N ASN A 147 -2.92 28.43 9.60
CA ASN A 147 -2.00 28.70 10.72
C ASN A 147 -1.18 27.48 11.14
N ALA A 148 -1.37 26.32 10.52
CA ALA A 148 -0.61 25.10 10.78
C ALA A 148 0.30 24.78 9.58
N THR A 149 1.45 24.18 9.88
CA THR A 149 2.32 23.55 8.88
C THR A 149 1.88 22.10 8.68
N VAL A 150 1.51 21.76 7.45
CA VAL A 150 1.09 20.42 7.03
C VAL A 150 2.19 19.81 6.18
N ALA A 151 3.24 19.35 6.83
CA ALA A 151 4.35 18.67 6.18
C ALA A 151 3.94 17.29 5.67
N GLY A 152 4.60 16.83 4.62
CA GLY A 152 4.39 15.51 4.05
C GLY A 152 5.71 14.87 3.68
N LEU A 153 5.74 13.55 3.71
CA LEU A 153 6.89 12.75 3.34
C LEU A 153 6.48 11.71 2.30
N GLU A 154 7.22 11.64 1.21
CA GLU A 154 6.99 10.69 0.13
C GLU A 154 8.32 10.14 -0.42
N ASN A 155 8.38 8.85 -0.70
CA ASN A 155 9.60 8.17 -1.15
C ASN A 155 9.56 7.75 -2.64
N ALA A 156 8.38 7.77 -3.26
CA ALA A 156 8.17 7.45 -4.66
C ALA A 156 8.39 8.73 -5.50
N PRO A 157 9.40 8.75 -6.40
CA PRO A 157 9.79 9.99 -7.07
C PRO A 157 8.68 10.64 -7.88
N LEU A 158 7.83 9.85 -8.56
CA LEU A 158 6.79 10.42 -9.43
C LEU A 158 5.63 10.98 -8.62
N THR A 159 5.17 10.29 -7.58
CA THR A 159 4.10 10.80 -6.71
C THR A 159 4.57 12.03 -5.94
N TRP A 160 5.81 12.03 -5.44
CA TRP A 160 6.45 13.19 -4.82
C TRP A 160 6.50 14.39 -5.79
N LEU A 161 6.92 14.18 -7.04
CA LEU A 161 6.99 15.25 -8.03
C LEU A 161 5.60 15.84 -8.32
N LEU A 162 4.59 14.99 -8.52
CA LEU A 162 3.21 15.41 -8.73
C LEU A 162 2.65 16.14 -7.50
N GLY A 163 2.95 15.65 -6.30
CA GLY A 163 2.57 16.29 -5.04
C GLY A 163 3.22 17.67 -4.89
N ARG A 164 4.52 17.79 -5.19
CA ARG A 164 5.23 19.07 -5.15
C ARG A 164 4.61 20.08 -6.10
N LEU A 165 4.26 19.67 -7.32
CA LEU A 165 3.57 20.53 -8.29
C LEU A 165 2.17 20.96 -7.81
N ARG A 166 1.42 20.04 -7.20
CA ARG A 166 0.10 20.31 -6.62
C ARG A 166 0.17 21.29 -5.45
N LEU A 167 1.18 21.15 -4.60
CA LEU A 167 1.35 21.91 -3.35
C LEU A 167 2.14 23.21 -3.53
N ARG A 168 2.70 23.49 -4.72
CA ARG A 168 3.61 24.63 -4.96
C ARG A 168 3.07 26.00 -4.57
N GLN A 169 1.75 26.18 -4.51
CA GLN A 169 1.10 27.45 -4.15
C GLN A 169 0.72 27.53 -2.67
N LEU A 170 0.92 26.45 -1.90
CA LEU A 170 0.58 26.35 -0.49
C LEU A 170 1.85 26.48 0.35
N GLY A 171 2.10 27.69 0.87
CA GLY A 171 3.31 27.99 1.65
C GLY A 171 3.41 27.21 2.97
N ASN A 172 2.31 26.65 3.46
CA ASN A 172 2.24 25.87 4.69
C ASN A 172 2.20 24.36 4.47
N ALA A 173 2.44 23.87 3.23
CA ALA A 173 2.38 22.44 2.90
C ALA A 173 3.68 21.90 2.30
N PRO A 174 4.82 21.93 3.03
CA PRO A 174 6.07 21.40 2.49
C PRO A 174 5.97 19.88 2.26
N LEU A 175 6.46 19.42 1.11
CA LEU A 175 6.53 18.00 0.75
C LEU A 175 7.99 17.58 0.57
N HIS A 176 8.45 16.72 1.47
CA HIS A 176 9.81 16.21 1.52
C HIS A 176 9.92 14.88 0.78
N TYR A 177 11.02 14.72 0.03
CA TYR A 177 11.41 13.43 -0.52
C TYR A 177 12.25 12.70 0.52
N GLY A 178 11.82 11.53 0.98
CA GLY A 178 12.58 10.83 2.02
C GLY A 178 11.94 9.54 2.49
N ASP A 179 12.64 8.88 3.42
CA ASP A 179 12.21 7.64 4.03
C ASP A 179 11.56 7.91 5.39
N LEU A 180 10.38 7.33 5.61
CA LEU A 180 9.61 7.51 6.84
C LEU A 180 10.32 6.95 8.06
N TRP A 181 11.14 5.91 7.88
CA TRP A 181 11.86 5.28 8.99
C TRP A 181 12.98 6.18 9.53
N GLN A 182 13.57 7.02 8.68
CA GLN A 182 14.63 7.96 9.03
C GLN A 182 14.11 9.33 9.46
N THR A 183 12.80 9.55 9.33
CA THR A 183 12.17 10.83 9.67
C THR A 183 11.86 10.87 11.16
N ASP A 184 12.23 11.96 11.82
CA ASP A 184 11.92 12.21 13.23
C ASP A 184 10.45 12.63 13.40
N LEU A 185 9.75 11.98 14.34
CA LEU A 185 8.36 12.27 14.68
C LEU A 185 8.21 13.20 15.89
N GLY A 186 9.27 13.45 16.67
CA GLY A 186 9.18 14.11 17.98
C GLY A 186 8.73 15.57 17.95
N GLY A 187 8.98 16.26 16.83
CA GLY A 187 8.55 17.65 16.64
C GLY A 187 7.09 17.84 16.19
N GLN A 188 6.31 16.76 16.01
CA GLN A 188 4.98 16.83 15.42
C GLN A 188 3.87 16.79 16.48
N ASP A 189 2.86 17.63 16.31
CA ASP A 189 1.67 17.64 17.18
C ASP A 189 0.67 16.58 16.71
N LEU A 190 0.61 16.32 15.40
CA LEU A 190 -0.21 15.28 14.79
C LEU A 190 0.56 14.58 13.68
N VAL A 191 0.66 13.26 13.76
CA VAL A 191 1.23 12.42 12.70
C VAL A 191 0.11 11.58 12.11
N TYR A 192 -0.03 11.61 10.79
CA TYR A 192 -1.02 10.86 10.06
C TYR A 192 -0.36 9.83 9.15
N ALA A 193 -0.94 8.63 9.05
CA ALA A 193 -0.50 7.59 8.12
C ALA A 193 -1.69 6.92 7.43
N PHE A 194 -1.61 6.78 6.10
CA PHE A 194 -2.48 5.91 5.31
C PHE A 194 -1.65 4.98 4.44
N LEU A 195 -1.06 3.97 5.08
CA LEU A 195 -0.18 2.97 4.45
C LEU A 195 -0.96 1.64 4.31
N SER A 196 -0.42 0.50 4.75
CA SER A 196 -1.09 -0.82 4.78
C SER A 196 -0.91 -1.43 6.16
N PRO A 197 -1.55 -2.58 6.46
CA PRO A 197 -1.36 -3.25 7.73
C PRO A 197 0.08 -3.61 8.07
N GLU A 198 0.90 -3.95 7.06
CA GLU A 198 2.24 -4.51 7.24
C GLU A 198 3.20 -3.60 8.03
N PRO A 199 3.36 -2.30 7.70
CA PRO A 199 4.20 -1.40 8.50
C PRO A 199 3.57 -0.91 9.81
N MET A 200 2.30 -1.18 10.10
CA MET A 200 1.61 -0.56 11.27
C MET A 200 2.16 -0.99 12.63
N ASP A 201 2.69 -2.21 12.73
CA ASP A 201 3.35 -2.67 13.95
C ASP A 201 4.59 -1.81 14.27
N VAL A 202 5.57 -1.81 13.36
CA VAL A 202 6.82 -1.07 13.52
C VAL A 202 6.57 0.44 13.60
N LEU A 203 5.61 0.96 12.82
CA LEU A 203 5.25 2.37 12.87
C LEU A 203 4.62 2.75 14.22
N GLY A 204 3.80 1.88 14.80
CA GLY A 204 3.27 2.06 16.16
C GLY A 204 4.39 2.14 17.20
N GLN A 205 5.41 1.28 17.10
CA GLN A 205 6.56 1.28 18.00
C GLN A 205 7.38 2.57 17.85
N LYS A 206 7.61 3.02 16.61
CA LYS A 206 8.27 4.29 16.30
C LYS A 206 7.49 5.48 16.85
N ALA A 207 6.17 5.51 16.68
CA ALA A 207 5.30 6.55 17.23
C ALA A 207 5.37 6.57 18.77
N ALA A 208 5.35 5.41 19.43
CA ALA A 208 5.51 5.30 20.87
C ALA A 208 6.88 5.82 21.36
N ALA A 209 7.95 5.54 20.61
CA ALA A 209 9.31 5.90 21.01
C ALA A 209 9.66 7.38 20.76
N GLU A 210 9.21 7.96 19.64
CA GLU A 210 9.70 9.24 19.16
C GLU A 210 8.74 10.40 19.40
N MET A 211 7.43 10.17 19.39
CA MET A 211 6.46 11.27 19.45
C MET A 211 6.37 11.88 20.86
N GLY A 212 6.30 13.21 20.91
CA GLY A 212 6.27 13.96 22.17
C GLY A 212 4.94 13.82 22.94
N PRO A 213 4.95 14.03 24.27
CA PRO A 213 3.72 14.06 25.06
C PRO A 213 2.70 15.07 24.52
N GLY A 214 1.42 14.69 24.52
CA GLY A 214 0.33 15.54 24.03
C GLY A 214 0.15 15.54 22.50
N SER A 215 1.05 14.90 21.75
CA SER A 215 0.87 14.67 20.32
C SER A 215 -0.11 13.52 20.05
N LEU A 216 -0.49 13.35 18.78
CA LEU A 216 -1.43 12.31 18.35
C LEU A 216 -0.95 11.61 17.09
N PHE A 217 -0.89 10.28 17.13
CA PHE A 217 -0.75 9.44 15.95
C PHE A 217 -2.14 9.04 15.43
N VAL A 218 -2.38 9.23 14.15
CA VAL A 218 -3.65 8.89 13.47
C VAL A 218 -3.38 7.93 12.33
N SER A 219 -3.83 6.69 12.47
CA SER A 219 -3.79 5.72 11.38
C SER A 219 -5.13 5.65 10.65
N ASN A 220 -5.09 5.67 9.32
CA ASN A 220 -6.27 5.52 8.48
C ASN A 220 -6.48 4.06 8.07
N SER A 221 -7.67 3.54 8.36
CA SER A 221 -8.20 2.23 7.95
C SER A 221 -7.46 1.00 8.48
N PHE A 222 -6.21 1.16 8.91
CA PHE A 222 -5.35 0.07 9.35
C PHE A 222 -4.91 0.31 10.79
N PRO A 223 -5.50 -0.38 11.78
CA PRO A 223 -5.12 -0.21 13.18
C PRO A 223 -3.69 -0.72 13.45
N ILE A 224 -3.08 -0.25 14.53
CA ILE A 224 -1.86 -0.85 15.07
C ILE A 224 -2.24 -2.24 15.64
N PRO A 225 -1.65 -3.34 15.18
CA PRO A 225 -2.13 -4.69 15.51
C PRO A 225 -2.19 -5.02 16.99
N TRP A 226 -1.31 -4.40 17.78
CA TRP A 226 -1.13 -4.67 19.20
C TRP A 226 -1.65 -3.57 20.12
N ALA A 227 -2.21 -2.49 19.57
CA ALA A 227 -2.71 -1.37 20.35
C ALA A 227 -4.21 -1.13 20.13
N GLU A 228 -4.96 -1.03 21.23
CA GLU A 228 -6.32 -0.47 21.22
C GLU A 228 -6.28 1.05 20.97
N GLU A 229 -7.22 1.57 20.19
CA GLU A 229 -7.33 3.01 19.93
C GLU A 229 -8.04 3.75 21.07
N GLU A 230 -7.59 4.97 21.38
CA GLU A 230 -8.27 5.83 22.38
C GLU A 230 -9.52 6.49 21.79
N ARG A 231 -9.47 6.80 20.50
CA ARG A 231 -10.58 7.41 19.78
C ARG A 231 -10.63 6.86 18.37
N LEU A 232 -11.84 6.48 17.98
CA LEU A 232 -12.16 6.06 16.64
C LEU A 232 -13.08 7.10 15.98
N ILE A 233 -12.68 7.63 14.83
CA ILE A 233 -13.50 8.55 14.04
C ILE A 233 -13.93 7.85 12.76
N THR A 234 -15.24 7.73 12.55
CA THR A 234 -15.80 7.24 11.29
C THR A 234 -16.07 8.43 10.38
N VAL A 235 -15.39 8.46 9.24
CA VAL A 235 -15.58 9.48 8.20
C VAL A 235 -16.82 9.13 7.40
N GLY A 236 -17.72 10.10 7.20
CA GLY A 236 -18.95 9.96 6.42
C GLY A 236 -18.73 9.88 4.90
N ASP A 237 -17.76 9.07 4.45
CA ASP A 237 -17.52 8.79 3.04
C ASP A 237 -18.12 7.43 2.63
N ARG A 238 -18.06 7.12 1.33
CA ARG A 238 -18.60 5.85 0.79
C ARG A 238 -17.88 4.61 1.34
N ARG A 239 -16.62 4.76 1.80
CA ARG A 239 -15.79 3.66 2.30
C ARG A 239 -15.99 3.43 3.80
N GLN A 240 -16.71 4.33 4.48
CA GLN A 240 -16.80 4.38 5.94
C GLN A 240 -15.41 4.37 6.56
N THR A 241 -14.54 5.22 6.03
CA THR A 241 -13.13 5.30 6.43
C THR A 241 -13.02 5.49 7.95
N ARG A 242 -12.17 4.69 8.61
CA ARG A 242 -11.95 4.72 10.06
C ARG A 242 -10.60 5.37 10.37
N LEU A 243 -10.58 6.35 11.25
CA LEU A 243 -9.36 6.96 11.76
C LEU A 243 -9.14 6.51 13.21
N TYR A 244 -8.07 5.77 13.42
CA TYR A 244 -7.65 5.24 14.71
C TYR A 244 -6.65 6.22 15.34
N CYS A 245 -7.00 6.75 16.51
CA CYS A 245 -6.21 7.77 17.18
C CYS A 245 -5.50 7.19 18.41
N TYR A 246 -4.20 7.44 18.51
CA TYR A 246 -3.34 6.93 19.57
C TYR A 246 -2.45 8.06 20.10
N SER A 247 -2.40 8.25 21.41
CA SER A 247 -1.40 9.07 22.07
C SER A 247 -0.13 8.25 22.30
N PRO A 248 1.06 8.90 22.32
CA PRO A 248 2.31 8.19 22.58
C PRO A 248 2.33 7.49 23.94
N ALA A 249 1.75 8.12 24.97
CA ALA A 249 1.68 7.55 26.32
C ALA A 249 0.87 6.24 26.34
N HIS A 250 -0.27 6.20 25.63
CA HIS A 250 -1.09 5.01 25.52
C HIS A 250 -0.38 3.87 24.76
N LEU A 251 0.32 4.21 23.68
CA LEU A 251 1.12 3.24 22.94
C LEU A 251 2.25 2.68 23.78
N GLN A 252 2.98 3.53 24.52
CA GLN A 252 4.06 3.11 25.41
C GLN A 252 3.54 2.15 26.51
N GLU A 253 2.41 2.48 27.12
CA GLU A 253 1.78 1.63 28.14
C GLU A 253 1.42 0.24 27.60
N GLN A 254 0.76 0.19 26.43
CA GLN A 254 0.40 -1.09 25.81
C GLN A 254 1.63 -1.88 25.36
N LEU A 255 2.64 -1.22 24.81
CA LEU A 255 3.89 -1.85 24.41
C LEU A 255 4.66 -2.45 25.60
N ALA A 256 4.65 -1.77 26.75
CA ALA A 256 5.25 -2.28 27.99
C ALA A 256 4.52 -3.52 28.51
N ARG A 257 3.19 -3.62 28.34
CA ARG A 257 2.42 -4.83 28.73
C ARG A 257 2.72 -6.04 27.84
N LEU A 258 3.14 -5.83 26.60
CA LEU A 258 3.47 -6.89 25.64
C LEU A 258 4.88 -7.45 25.83
N SER A 259 5.76 -6.70 26.49
CA SER A 259 7.10 -7.12 26.86
C SER A 259 7.07 -7.58 28.31
N PRO A 260 6.78 -8.86 28.62
CA PRO A 260 6.86 -9.32 30.00
C PRO A 260 8.28 -9.09 30.49
N THR A 261 8.43 -8.20 31.46
CA THR A 261 9.66 -8.05 32.23
C THR A 261 10.04 -9.44 32.71
N VAL A 262 11.19 -9.94 32.27
CA VAL A 262 11.89 -11.04 32.96
C VAL A 262 12.29 -10.47 34.32
N ALA A 263 11.37 -10.55 35.28
CA ALA A 263 11.59 -10.15 36.65
C ALA A 263 11.86 -11.42 37.47
N ASP A 264 13.16 -11.66 37.66
CA ASP A 264 13.74 -11.97 38.97
C ASP A 264 13.22 -13.23 39.68
N ASP A 265 13.71 -14.40 39.25
CA ASP A 265 13.73 -15.61 40.09
C ASP A 265 14.96 -15.55 41.02
N GLY A 266 15.03 -14.48 41.82
CA GLY A 266 15.98 -14.31 42.91
C GLY A 266 15.51 -15.03 44.15
N THR A 267 15.41 -16.35 44.11
CA THR A 267 15.21 -17.16 45.33
C THR A 267 16.52 -17.22 46.12
N SER A 268 16.68 -16.24 47.03
CA SER A 268 17.57 -16.33 48.16
C SER A 268 17.14 -17.50 49.06
N VAL A 269 17.79 -18.65 48.92
CA VAL A 269 17.73 -19.70 49.95
C VAL A 269 18.84 -19.43 50.95
N ASP A 270 18.48 -18.70 52.01
CA ASP A 270 19.17 -18.75 53.29
C ASP A 270 19.20 -20.19 53.78
N ASN A 271 20.38 -20.69 54.12
CA ASN A 271 20.56 -21.98 54.77
C ASN A 271 21.22 -21.77 56.15
N PRO A 272 20.50 -21.95 57.26
CA PRO A 272 21.12 -22.24 58.53
C PRO A 272 20.95 -23.72 58.91
N THR A 273 22.06 -24.25 59.43
CA THR A 273 22.34 -25.55 60.09
C THR A 273 22.72 -26.73 59.22
#